data_AF-A0A444YFR4-F1
#
_entry.id   AF-A0A444YFR4-F1
#
_cell.length_a   1.000
_cell.length_b   1.000
_cell.length_c   1.000
_cell.angle_alpha   90.00
_cell.angle_beta   90.00
_cell.angle_gamma   90.00
#
_symmetry.space_group_name_H-M   'P 1'
#
loop_
_entity.id
_entity.type
_entity.pdbx_description
1 polymer ?
#
loop_
_entity_poly.entity_id
_entity_poly.type
_entity_poly.pdbx_seq_one_letter_code
_entity_poly.pdbx_strand_id
1 'polypeptide(L)'
;MKKVIHTPTATVASSASSQEKALRSSLEIKRDVAAAAKIGKLLAERLLLKDIAAVSVHLKREQKYHGKVKAVIDSLRDAGVKLL
;
A
#
# COMPACT_ATOMS: atom_id res chain seq x y z
N MET A 1 0.97 8.71 0.08
CA MET A 1 -0.20 8.02 0.65
C MET A 1 -0.70 6.99 -0.36
N LYS A 2 -0.98 5.78 0.10
CA LYS A 2 -1.59 4.68 -0.66
C LYS A 2 -2.91 4.31 0.02
N LYS A 3 -3.96 4.04 -0.76
CA LYS A 3 -5.31 3.78 -0.25
C LYS A 3 -5.96 2.67 -1.06
N VAL A 4 -6.77 1.87 -0.38
CA VAL A 4 -7.70 0.90 -0.95
C VAL A 4 -9.09 1.47 -0.76
N ILE A 5 -9.85 1.52 -1.85
CA ILE A 5 -11.18 2.13 -1.91
C ILE A 5 -12.14 1.05 -2.35
N HIS A 6 -13.29 0.98 -1.68
CA HIS A 6 -14.40 0.18 -2.15
C HIS A 6 -15.13 0.97 -3.25
N THR A 7 -15.09 0.47 -4.48
CA THR A 7 -15.58 1.17 -5.67
C THR A 7 -17.06 1.54 -5.62
N PRO A 8 -18.01 0.68 -5.18
CA PRO A 8 -19.43 1.03 -5.26
C PRO A 8 -19.85 2.04 -4.19
N THR A 9 -19.23 2.05 -3.02
CA THR A 9 -19.58 2.98 -1.92
C THR A 9 -18.65 4.20 -1.85
N ALA A 10 -17.62 4.25 -2.69
CA ALA A 10 -16.55 5.26 -2.65
C ALA A 10 -15.86 5.42 -1.27
N THR A 11 -15.97 4.43 -0.39
CA THR A 11 -15.41 4.48 0.96
C THR A 11 -13.96 3.98 0.97
N VAL A 12 -13.11 4.61 1.76
CA VAL A 12 -11.72 4.17 1.94
C VAL A 12 -11.70 2.97 2.89
N ALA A 13 -11.49 1.78 2.35
CA ALA A 13 -11.40 0.56 3.12
C ALA A 13 -10.16 0.56 4.01
N SER A 14 -8.99 0.89 3.45
CA SER A 14 -7.74 1.01 4.20
C SER A 14 -6.84 2.07 3.57
N SER A 15 -6.02 2.73 4.39
CA SER A 15 -5.02 3.68 3.90
C SER A 15 -3.73 3.53 4.67
N ALA A 16 -2.61 3.86 4.01
CA ALA A 16 -1.29 3.88 4.60
C ALA A 16 -0.46 5.05 4.05
N SER A 17 0.28 5.73 4.92
CA SER A 17 1.12 6.87 4.53
C SER A 17 2.40 6.95 5.36
N SER A 18 3.51 7.32 4.73
CA SER A 18 4.77 7.66 5.42
C SER A 18 4.62 8.82 6.43
N GLN A 19 3.51 9.57 6.36
CA GLN A 19 3.22 10.62 7.32
C GLN A 19 2.63 10.14 8.64
N GLU A 20 2.15 8.89 8.70
CA GLU A 20 1.56 8.32 9.92
C GLU A 20 2.60 8.19 11.03
N LYS A 21 2.21 8.50 12.26
CA LYS A 21 3.11 8.52 13.42
C LYS A 21 3.89 7.21 13.59
N ALA A 22 3.24 6.07 13.33
CA ALA A 22 3.86 4.74 13.39
C ALA A 22 5.01 4.55 12.39
N LEU A 23 4.87 5.06 11.16
CA LEU A 23 5.90 4.95 10.12
C LEU A 23 6.91 6.10 10.20
N ARG A 24 6.48 7.28 10.65
CA ARG A 24 7.27 8.52 10.64
C ARG A 24 8.50 8.44 11.53
N SER A 25 8.42 7.68 12.62
CA SER A 25 9.54 7.46 13.56
C SER A 25 10.50 6.36 13.09
N SER A 26 10.04 5.45 12.22
CA SER A 26 10.82 4.31 11.71
C SER A 26 11.45 4.58 10.32
N LEU A 27 11.18 5.74 9.73
CA LEU A 27 11.62 6.12 8.39
C LEU A 27 12.54 7.34 8.44
N GLU A 28 13.85 7.12 8.29
CA GLU A 28 14.82 8.20 8.08
C GLU A 28 14.56 8.90 6.75
N ILE A 29 14.29 8.13 5.69
CA ILE A 29 13.93 8.63 4.37
C ILE A 29 12.47 8.27 4.10
N LYS A 30 11.68 9.26 3.65
CA LYS A 30 10.22 9.13 3.45
C LYS A 30 9.83 8.93 1.99
N ARG A 31 10.81 8.93 1.08
CA ARG A 31 10.61 9.03 -0.36
C ARG A 31 11.37 7.98 -1.16
N ASP A 32 12.03 7.03 -0.52
CA ASP A 32 12.78 5.96 -1.17
C ASP A 32 11.93 4.68 -1.37
N VAL A 33 12.56 3.65 -1.90
CA VAL A 33 11.94 2.35 -2.23
C VAL A 33 11.68 1.52 -0.97
N ALA A 34 12.55 1.56 0.04
CA ALA A 34 12.34 0.89 1.32
C ALA A 34 11.17 1.53 2.09
N ALA A 35 11.03 2.86 2.05
CA ALA A 35 9.83 3.51 2.58
C ALA A 35 8.54 3.04 1.89
N ALA A 36 8.59 2.87 0.56
CA ALA A 36 7.46 2.36 -0.22
C ALA A 36 7.11 0.91 0.18
N ALA A 37 8.11 0.06 0.41
CA ALA A 37 7.92 -1.31 0.90
C ALA A 37 7.27 -1.34 2.29
N LYS A 38 7.77 -0.53 3.25
CA LYS A 38 7.18 -0.45 4.61
C LYS A 38 5.71 0.00 4.57
N ILE A 39 5.37 0.97 3.71
CA ILE A 39 3.98 1.41 3.51
C ILE A 39 3.13 0.27 2.93
N GLY A 40 3.67 -0.47 1.95
CA GLY A 40 2.98 -1.62 1.34
C GLY A 40 2.68 -2.71 2.35
N LYS A 41 3.66 -3.08 3.19
CA LYS A 41 3.50 -4.07 4.25
C LYS A 41 2.44 -3.64 5.28
N LEU A 42 2.51 -2.41 5.78
CA LEU A 42 1.52 -1.90 6.74
C LEU A 42 0.11 -1.86 6.13
N LEU A 43 -0.01 -1.51 4.85
CA LEU A 43 -1.29 -1.52 4.16
C LEU A 43 -1.84 -2.94 4.05
N ALA A 44 -0.99 -3.92 3.73
CA ALA A 44 -1.36 -5.32 3.62
C ALA A 44 -1.85 -5.90 4.96
N GLU A 45 -1.12 -5.65 6.05
CA GLU A 45 -1.52 -6.04 7.41
C GLU A 45 -2.91 -5.48 7.76
N ARG A 46 -3.17 -4.22 7.41
CA ARG A 46 -4.49 -3.59 7.61
C ARG A 46 -5.60 -4.17 6.74
N LEU A 47 -5.28 -4.69 5.56
CA LEU A 47 -6.25 -5.32 4.67
C LEU A 47 -6.63 -6.70 5.21
N LEU A 48 -5.65 -7.47 5.66
CA LEU A 48 -5.85 -8.78 6.28
C LEU A 48 -6.67 -8.68 7.57
N LEU A 49 -6.39 -7.68 8.41
CA LEU A 49 -7.17 -7.40 9.62
C LEU A 49 -8.64 -7.01 9.33
N LYS A 50 -8.96 -6.64 8.08
CA LYS A 50 -10.31 -6.31 7.63
C LYS A 50 -10.92 -7.40 6.76
N ASP A 51 -10.31 -8.59 6.71
CA ASP A 51 -10.72 -9.71 5.88
C ASP A 51 -10.73 -9.41 4.36
N ILE A 52 -9.93 -8.43 3.92
CA ILE A 52 -9.79 -8.07 2.51
C ILE A 52 -8.59 -8.82 1.94
N ALA A 53 -8.83 -10.03 1.43
CA ALA A 53 -7.79 -10.90 0.88
C ALA A 53 -7.34 -10.54 -0.54
N ALA A 54 -8.14 -9.79 -1.30
CA ALA A 54 -7.88 -9.49 -2.70
C ALA A 54 -8.12 -8.02 -3.05
N VAL A 55 -7.20 -7.41 -3.80
CA VAL A 55 -7.31 -6.01 -4.24
C VAL A 55 -6.81 -5.84 -5.68
N SER A 56 -7.45 -4.96 -6.44
CA SER A 56 -6.94 -4.52 -7.75
C SER A 56 -6.12 -3.25 -7.62
N VAL A 57 -5.01 -3.18 -8.37
CA VAL A 57 -4.11 -2.04 -8.34
C VAL A 57 -4.49 -1.05 -9.42
N HIS A 58 -4.94 0.13 -9.01
CA HIS A 58 -5.19 1.24 -9.95
C HIS A 58 -3.98 2.18 -9.99
N LEU A 59 -3.27 2.18 -11.12
CA LEU A 59 -2.14 3.07 -11.37
C LEU A 59 -2.63 4.34 -12.08
N LYS A 60 -2.03 5.49 -11.75
CA LYS A 60 -2.23 6.72 -12.53
C LYS A 60 -1.56 6.56 -13.89
N ARG A 61 -2.01 7.29 -14.92
CA ARG A 61 -1.47 7.22 -16.30
C ARG A 61 0.06 7.35 -16.38
N GLU A 62 0.67 8.12 -15.48
CA GLU A 62 2.13 8.34 -15.44
C GLU A 62 2.89 7.30 -14.60
N GLN A 63 2.17 6.48 -13.82
CA GLN A 63 2.78 5.47 -12.95
C GLN A 63 2.95 4.16 -13.70
N LYS A 64 4.21 3.79 -13.91
CA LYS A 64 4.59 2.47 -14.41
C LYS A 64 4.92 1.54 -13.25
N TYR A 65 4.80 0.24 -13.49
CA TYR A 65 5.25 -0.79 -12.55
C TYR A 65 6.78 -0.78 -12.44
N HIS A 66 7.31 0.16 -11.66
CA HIS A 66 8.74 0.37 -11.47
C HIS A 66 9.04 1.03 -10.13
N GLY A 67 10.27 0.87 -9.64
CA GLY A 67 10.79 1.49 -8.41
C GLY A 67 9.81 1.38 -7.24
N LYS A 68 9.28 2.53 -6.79
CA LYS A 68 8.38 2.63 -5.64
C LYS A 68 7.04 1.91 -5.84
N VAL A 69 6.52 1.91 -7.07
CA VAL A 69 5.25 1.23 -7.37
C VAL A 69 5.44 -0.28 -7.27
N LYS A 70 6.54 -0.78 -7.84
CA LYS A 70 6.93 -2.18 -7.73
C LYS A 70 7.06 -2.61 -6.26
N ALA A 71 7.78 -1.84 -5.44
CA ALA A 71 7.99 -2.18 -4.03
C ALA A 71 6.69 -2.27 -3.23
N VAL A 72 5.71 -1.38 -3.45
CA VAL A 72 4.41 -1.45 -2.77
C VAL A 72 3.66 -2.73 -3.13
N ILE A 73 3.67 -3.09 -4.41
CA ILE A 73 2.93 -4.25 -4.93
C ILE A 73 3.61 -5.54 -4.49
N ASP A 74 4.94 -5.58 -4.49
CA ASP A 74 5.74 -6.69 -3.99
C ASP A 74 5.47 -6.94 -2.50
N SER A 75 5.47 -5.88 -1.68
CA SER A 75 5.14 -6.00 -0.25
C SER A 75 3.69 -6.41 0.02
N LEU A 76 2.73 -6.05 -0.83
CA LEU A 76 1.35 -6.54 -0.73
C LEU A 76 1.29 -8.06 -1.00
N ARG A 77 2.02 -8.52 -2.02
CA ARG A 77 2.08 -9.94 -2.39
C ARG A 77 2.79 -10.78 -1.33
N ASP A 78 3.92 -10.29 -0.81
CA ASP A 78 4.70 -10.94 0.25
C ASP A 78 3.87 -11.12 1.54
N ALA A 79 3.05 -10.12 1.87
CA ALA A 79 2.12 -10.19 2.99
C ALA A 79 0.89 -11.09 2.73
N GLY A 80 0.74 -11.68 1.54
CA GLY A 80 -0.34 -12.62 1.23
C GLY A 80 -1.62 -11.99 0.67
N VAL A 81 -1.59 -10.70 0.30
CA VAL A 81 -2.74 -10.07 -0.39
C VAL A 81 -2.72 -10.46 -1.86
N LYS A 82 -3.81 -11.05 -2.34
CA LYS A 82 -3.98 -11.44 -3.75
C LYS A 82 -4.20 -10.20 -4.62
N LEU A 83 -3.44 -10.08 -5.70
CA LEU A 83 -3.59 -9.01 -6.67
C LEU A 83 -4.47 -9.50 -7.82
N LEU A 84 -5.56 -8.78 -8.10
CA LEU A 84 -6.52 -9.04 -9.18
C LEU A 84 -6.30 -8.12 -10.36
#